data_AF-X1AT25-F1
#
_entry.id   AF-X1AT25-F1
#
_cell.length_a   1.000
_cell.length_b   1.000
_cell.length_c   1.000
_cell.angle_alpha   90.00
_cell.angle_beta   90.00
_cell.angle_gamma   90.00
#
_symmetry.space_group_name_H-M   'P 1'
#
loop_
_entity.id
_entity.type
_entity.pdbx_description
1 polymer ?
#
loop_
_entity_poly.entity_id
_entity_poly.type
_entity_poly.pdbx_seq_one_letter_code
_entity_poly.pdbx_strand_id
1 'polypeptide(L)'
;TQLSEMVNKTVKYESAPQTGDWMNRMLLAGGISNYPEPEEGDYDGEDEARLTQYLWQNYIQEEMNFTHLHRTTNYFDPIPSEGEASLTQSNFRNEINNGYSAVFFFLFIFPLFIPVFNLYKNNVNHLKYSENISISSDISDIDLSIISEINYTALNTSWYEPKIEMLIIIPNDGAFYDACVPLMEWKNEKGLKTVIKNASSYSGTGAGQVKNLILDYYENENLQWVLIAGDTDIIPIKSVDDPNLGNEPTDFFYADLNSNWSDPTSVDWTAEVYVGRLPADTSTQLSEMVNKTVKY
;
A
#
# COMPACT_ATOMS: atom_id res chain seq x y z
N THR A 1 9.23 -14.66 26.16
CA THR A 1 10.04 -15.58 25.34
C THR A 1 9.77 -15.41 23.86
N GLN A 2 8.55 -15.62 23.36
CA GLN A 2 8.21 -15.50 21.92
C GLN A 2 8.50 -14.11 21.31
N LEU A 3 8.15 -13.02 22.01
CA LEU A 3 8.45 -11.66 21.54
C LEU A 3 9.96 -11.42 21.37
N SER A 4 10.77 -11.89 22.32
CA SER A 4 12.22 -11.78 22.23
C SER A 4 12.79 -12.61 21.08
N GLU A 5 12.24 -13.80 20.82
CA GLU A 5 12.63 -14.60 19.65
C GLU A 5 12.30 -13.92 18.33
N MET A 6 11.15 -13.25 18.22
CA MET A 6 10.78 -12.48 17.02
C MET A 6 11.72 -11.29 16.82
N VAL A 7 11.94 -10.47 17.86
CA VAL A 7 12.84 -9.31 17.81
C VAL A 7 14.26 -9.74 17.46
N ASN A 8 14.79 -10.79 18.10
CA ASN A 8 16.13 -11.29 17.81
C ASN A 8 16.27 -11.83 16.38
N LYS A 9 15.23 -12.46 15.82
CA LYS A 9 15.22 -12.88 14.41
C LYS A 9 15.26 -11.68 13.46
N THR A 10 14.45 -10.66 13.72
CA THR A 10 14.44 -9.42 12.92
C THR A 10 15.78 -8.72 12.97
N VAL A 11 16.32 -8.45 14.17
CA VAL A 11 17.63 -7.80 14.33
C VAL A 11 18.73 -8.61 13.64
N LYS A 12 18.74 -9.93 13.78
CA LYS A 12 19.72 -10.79 13.12
C LYS A 12 19.61 -10.72 11.59
N TYR A 13 18.39 -10.68 11.04
CA TYR A 13 18.17 -10.57 9.60
C TYR A 13 18.65 -9.24 9.04
N GLU A 14 18.47 -8.14 9.78
CA GLU A 14 18.81 -6.79 9.32
C GLU A 14 20.28 -6.42 9.55
N SER A 15 20.86 -6.82 10.69
CA SER A 15 22.21 -6.38 11.08
C SER A 15 23.32 -7.34 10.66
N ALA A 16 23.03 -8.65 10.61
CA ALA A 16 24.01 -9.69 10.30
C ALA A 16 23.35 -10.93 9.68
N PRO A 17 22.71 -10.80 8.49
CA PRO A 17 22.02 -11.91 7.85
C PRO A 17 22.99 -13.05 7.56
N GLN A 18 22.53 -14.28 7.79
CA GLN A 18 23.28 -15.47 7.37
C GLN A 18 23.11 -15.65 5.87
N THR A 19 24.01 -15.08 5.08
CA THR A 19 23.93 -15.17 3.63
C THR A 19 24.24 -16.58 3.13
N GLY A 20 23.55 -17.02 2.07
CA GLY A 20 23.76 -18.30 1.41
C GLY A 20 22.76 -18.56 0.30
N ASP A 21 22.86 -19.73 -0.33
CA ASP A 21 22.03 -20.12 -1.48
C ASP A 21 20.52 -20.05 -1.21
N TRP A 22 20.10 -20.24 0.05
CA TRP A 22 18.70 -20.15 0.47
C TRP A 22 18.07 -18.78 0.15
N MET A 23 18.88 -17.72 0.02
CA MET A 23 18.39 -16.38 -0.29
C MET A 23 17.90 -16.24 -1.73
N ASN A 24 18.37 -17.11 -2.64
CA ASN A 24 17.96 -17.15 -4.04
C ASN A 24 16.94 -18.27 -4.31
N ARG A 25 16.21 -18.73 -3.27
CA ARG A 25 15.24 -19.81 -3.37
C ARG A 25 13.83 -19.34 -3.01
N MET A 26 12.87 -19.70 -3.84
CA MET A 26 11.44 -19.45 -3.63
C MET A 26 10.65 -20.76 -3.52
N LEU A 27 9.82 -20.88 -2.49
CA LEU A 27 8.91 -22.01 -2.33
C LEU A 27 7.51 -21.58 -2.74
N LEU A 28 6.95 -22.22 -3.75
CA LEU A 28 5.57 -22.03 -4.19
C LEU A 28 4.76 -23.25 -3.81
N ALA A 29 3.73 -23.07 -3.00
CA ALA A 29 2.86 -24.15 -2.56
C ALA A 29 1.41 -23.79 -2.89
N GLY A 30 0.84 -24.46 -3.88
CA GLY A 30 -0.54 -24.25 -4.33
C GLY A 30 -1.34 -25.53 -4.18
N GLY A 31 -2.58 -25.45 -3.72
CA GLY A 31 -3.44 -26.63 -3.81
C GLY A 31 -4.90 -26.32 -3.92
N ILE A 32 -5.71 -27.37 -3.83
CA ILE A 32 -7.16 -27.30 -4.01
C ILE A 32 -7.78 -26.37 -2.96
N SER A 33 -8.38 -25.29 -3.45
CA SER A 33 -9.21 -24.36 -2.70
C SER A 33 -10.66 -24.85 -2.61
N ASN A 34 -11.23 -25.26 -3.74
CA ASN A 34 -12.53 -25.92 -3.78
C ASN A 34 -12.45 -27.20 -4.60
N TYR A 35 -13.14 -28.25 -4.15
CA TYR A 35 -13.30 -29.44 -4.98
C TYR A 35 -14.46 -29.22 -5.97
N PRO A 36 -14.44 -29.87 -7.15
CA PRO A 36 -15.55 -29.81 -8.09
C PRO A 36 -16.85 -30.26 -7.43
N GLU A 37 -17.90 -29.43 -7.56
CA GLU A 37 -19.26 -29.69 -7.10
C GLU A 37 -20.26 -29.56 -8.27
N PRO A 38 -20.35 -30.59 -9.16
CA PRO A 38 -21.16 -30.51 -10.38
C PRO A 38 -22.65 -30.28 -10.11
N GLU A 39 -23.13 -30.67 -8.92
CA GLU A 39 -24.52 -30.47 -8.48
C GLU A 39 -24.83 -29.00 -8.18
N GLU A 40 -23.82 -28.21 -7.81
CA GLU A 40 -23.92 -26.76 -7.56
C GLU A 40 -23.50 -25.93 -8.78
N GLY A 41 -23.11 -26.59 -9.88
CA GLY A 41 -22.67 -25.96 -11.12
C GLY A 41 -21.18 -25.64 -11.18
N ASP A 42 -20.40 -26.04 -10.17
CA ASP A 42 -18.93 -25.95 -10.16
C ASP A 42 -18.33 -27.25 -10.71
N TYR A 43 -17.85 -27.24 -11.96
CA TYR A 43 -17.42 -28.47 -12.64
C TYR A 43 -15.93 -28.77 -12.52
N ASP A 44 -15.09 -27.76 -12.28
CA ASP A 44 -13.63 -27.92 -12.22
C ASP A 44 -13.02 -27.58 -10.87
N GLY A 45 -13.79 -27.01 -9.94
CA GLY A 45 -13.28 -26.58 -8.64
C GLY A 45 -12.27 -25.44 -8.78
N GLU A 46 -11.56 -25.14 -7.69
CA GLU A 46 -10.56 -24.08 -7.66
C GLU A 46 -9.21 -24.64 -7.23
N ASP A 47 -8.22 -24.54 -8.12
CA ASP A 47 -6.86 -25.07 -7.94
C ASP A 47 -5.83 -23.94 -7.88
N GLU A 48 -5.33 -23.63 -6.69
CA GLU A 48 -4.30 -22.59 -6.51
C GLU A 48 -2.93 -22.98 -7.10
N ALA A 49 -2.79 -24.25 -7.50
CA ALA A 49 -1.70 -24.71 -8.33
C ALA A 49 -1.63 -23.94 -9.66
N ARG A 50 -2.78 -23.49 -10.21
CA ARG A 50 -2.84 -22.66 -11.41
C ARG A 50 -2.18 -21.30 -11.20
N LEU A 51 -2.48 -20.63 -10.08
CA LEU A 51 -1.88 -19.34 -9.73
C LEU A 51 -0.38 -19.48 -9.45
N THR A 52 0.01 -20.45 -8.63
CA THR A 52 1.43 -20.69 -8.35
C THR A 52 2.22 -21.05 -9.60
N GLN A 53 1.63 -21.78 -10.54
CA GLN A 53 2.24 -22.01 -11.84
C GLN A 53 2.42 -20.72 -12.64
N TYR A 54 1.37 -19.91 -12.71
CA TYR A 54 1.42 -18.62 -13.41
C TYR A 54 2.51 -17.71 -12.84
N LEU A 55 2.70 -17.72 -11.51
CA LEU A 55 3.75 -16.93 -10.84
C LEU A 55 5.16 -17.34 -11.30
N TRP A 56 5.51 -18.62 -11.27
CA TRP A 56 6.85 -19.02 -11.69
C TRP A 56 7.09 -18.88 -13.19
N GLN A 57 6.04 -19.02 -14.01
CA GLN A 57 6.17 -18.87 -15.45
C GLN A 57 6.42 -17.44 -15.91
N ASN A 58 5.92 -16.44 -15.16
CA ASN A 58 5.86 -15.06 -15.65
C ASN A 58 6.62 -14.05 -14.79
N TYR A 59 6.87 -14.34 -13.51
CA TYR A 59 7.38 -13.34 -12.55
C TYR A 59 8.66 -13.75 -11.82
N ILE A 60 9.00 -15.04 -11.81
CA ILE A 60 10.27 -15.47 -11.20
C ILE A 60 11.41 -15.14 -12.18
N GLN A 61 12.38 -14.38 -11.67
CA GLN A 61 13.59 -14.01 -12.41
C GLN A 61 14.49 -15.25 -12.61
N GLU A 62 15.30 -15.27 -13.67
CA GLU A 62 16.16 -16.42 -14.01
C GLU A 62 17.19 -16.75 -12.92
N GLU A 63 17.57 -15.77 -12.10
CA GLU A 63 18.51 -15.92 -10.99
C GLU A 63 17.89 -16.56 -9.74
N MET A 64 16.55 -16.69 -9.69
CA MET A 64 15.82 -17.27 -8.57
C MET A 64 15.47 -18.72 -8.86
N ASN A 65 15.99 -19.64 -8.03
CA ASN A 65 15.56 -21.03 -8.05
C ASN A 65 14.20 -21.13 -7.36
N PHE A 66 13.29 -21.94 -7.91
CA PHE A 66 12.01 -22.19 -7.29
C PHE A 66 11.75 -23.68 -7.05
N THR A 67 10.85 -23.96 -6.14
CA THR A 67 10.31 -25.31 -5.88
C THR A 67 8.81 -25.20 -5.84
N HIS A 68 8.13 -26.02 -6.65
CA HIS A 68 6.68 -25.94 -6.83
C HIS A 68 6.02 -27.17 -6.22
N LEU A 69 5.43 -26.98 -5.04
CA LEU A 69 4.63 -27.99 -4.36
C LEU A 69 3.17 -27.82 -4.76
N HIS A 70 2.56 -28.85 -5.34
CA HIS A 70 1.16 -28.75 -5.77
C HIS A 70 0.28 -29.93 -5.39
N ARG A 71 -1.01 -29.65 -5.20
CA ARG A 71 -2.06 -30.66 -5.09
C ARG A 71 -3.25 -30.19 -5.91
N THR A 72 -3.58 -30.91 -6.97
CA THR A 72 -4.59 -30.50 -7.93
C THR A 72 -5.82 -31.39 -7.94
N THR A 73 -6.93 -30.89 -8.45
CA THR A 73 -8.06 -31.70 -8.87
C THR A 73 -7.71 -32.48 -10.15
N ASN A 74 -8.60 -33.38 -10.58
CA ASN A 74 -8.44 -34.08 -11.86
C ASN A 74 -8.63 -33.17 -13.09
N TYR A 75 -8.97 -31.89 -12.90
CA TYR A 75 -9.25 -30.91 -13.95
C TYR A 75 -8.07 -29.97 -14.21
N PHE A 76 -6.97 -30.13 -13.47
CA PHE A 76 -5.75 -29.37 -13.71
C PHE A 76 -4.52 -30.27 -13.56
N ASP A 77 -3.70 -30.29 -14.60
CA ASP A 77 -2.40 -30.98 -14.64
C ASP A 77 -1.30 -29.91 -14.79
N PRO A 78 -0.48 -29.69 -13.74
CA PRO A 78 0.57 -28.69 -13.79
C PRO A 78 1.65 -29.00 -14.83
N ILE A 79 2.28 -27.95 -15.35
CA ILE A 79 3.41 -28.08 -16.27
C ILE A 79 4.63 -28.56 -15.48
N PRO A 80 5.30 -29.65 -15.92
CA PRO A 80 6.42 -30.17 -15.18
C PRO A 80 7.59 -29.20 -15.07
N SER A 81 8.25 -29.16 -13.91
CA SER A 81 9.42 -28.31 -13.66
C SER A 81 10.47 -28.98 -12.76
N GLU A 82 11.73 -28.55 -12.85
CA GLU A 82 12.77 -28.98 -11.91
C GLU A 82 12.44 -28.43 -10.51
N GLY A 83 12.20 -29.32 -9.54
CA GLY A 83 11.75 -28.94 -8.20
C GLY A 83 10.25 -29.06 -7.97
N GLU A 84 9.52 -29.69 -8.89
CA GLU A 84 8.11 -30.04 -8.69
C GLU A 84 7.93 -31.23 -7.73
N ALA A 85 6.99 -31.13 -6.79
CA ALA A 85 6.57 -32.27 -5.98
C ALA A 85 5.12 -32.14 -5.49
N SER A 86 4.52 -33.24 -5.05
CA SER A 86 3.18 -33.19 -4.45
C SER A 86 3.17 -32.41 -3.14
N LEU A 87 2.18 -31.55 -2.94
CA LEU A 87 1.95 -30.81 -1.71
C LEU A 87 1.41 -31.74 -0.63
N THR A 88 2.31 -32.19 0.24
CA THR A 88 2.00 -32.94 1.46
C THR A 88 2.60 -32.22 2.67
N GLN A 89 2.09 -32.49 3.87
CA GLN A 89 2.66 -31.92 5.10
C GLN A 89 4.16 -32.27 5.26
N SER A 90 4.56 -33.48 4.86
CA SER A 90 5.95 -33.92 4.92
C SER A 90 6.82 -33.16 3.93
N ASN A 91 6.39 -33.07 2.66
CA ASN A 91 7.16 -32.37 1.62
C ASN A 91 7.29 -30.89 1.96
N PHE A 92 6.20 -30.24 2.37
CA PHE A 92 6.24 -28.83 2.77
C PHE A 92 7.20 -28.58 3.94
N ARG A 93 7.16 -29.42 4.99
CA ARG A 93 8.08 -29.31 6.12
C ARG A 93 9.53 -29.52 5.70
N ASN A 94 9.79 -30.51 4.86
CA ASN A 94 11.14 -30.79 4.37
C ASN A 94 11.68 -29.58 3.59
N GLU A 95 10.88 -28.99 2.72
CA GLU A 95 11.29 -27.79 1.99
C GLU A 95 11.52 -26.60 2.91
N ILE A 96 10.63 -26.29 3.84
CA ILE A 96 10.87 -25.20 4.81
C ILE A 96 12.21 -25.38 5.55
N ASN A 97 12.59 -26.61 5.89
CA ASN A 97 13.86 -26.92 6.55
C ASN A 97 15.09 -26.79 5.61
N ASN A 98 14.90 -26.89 4.28
CA ASN A 98 15.96 -26.70 3.29
C ASN A 98 16.35 -25.23 3.08
N GLY A 99 15.52 -24.29 3.56
CA GLY A 99 15.78 -22.85 3.56
C GLY A 99 15.37 -22.15 2.27
N TYR A 100 14.52 -21.12 2.43
CA TYR A 100 13.95 -20.30 1.36
C TYR A 100 13.86 -18.84 1.83
N SER A 101 14.08 -17.87 0.94
CA SER A 101 13.89 -16.44 1.25
C SER A 101 12.45 -15.99 1.11
N ALA A 102 11.71 -16.62 0.19
CA ALA A 102 10.31 -16.33 -0.06
C ALA A 102 9.50 -17.61 -0.09
N VAL A 103 8.34 -17.60 0.57
CA VAL A 103 7.38 -18.69 0.58
C VAL A 103 6.01 -18.14 0.23
N PHE A 104 5.42 -18.61 -0.87
CA PHE A 104 4.05 -18.33 -1.23
C PHE A 104 3.21 -19.59 -1.01
N PHE A 105 2.12 -19.46 -0.27
CA PHE A 105 1.27 -20.58 0.10
C PHE A 105 -0.20 -20.21 -0.15
N PHE A 106 -0.84 -20.91 -1.08
CA PHE A 106 -2.20 -20.65 -1.53
C PHE A 106 -3.04 -21.92 -1.40
N LEU A 107 -4.03 -21.87 -0.51
CA LEU A 107 -5.03 -22.89 -0.25
C LEU A 107 -6.28 -22.22 0.31
N PHE A 108 -7.44 -22.85 0.15
CA PHE A 108 -8.63 -22.45 0.89
C PHE A 108 -8.45 -22.77 2.37
N ILE A 109 -8.44 -21.71 3.18
CA ILE A 109 -8.48 -21.79 4.63
C ILE A 109 -9.96 -21.62 4.99
N PHE A 110 -10.66 -22.72 5.28
CA PHE A 110 -11.94 -22.62 5.98
C PHE A 110 -11.72 -21.73 7.21
N PRO A 111 -12.55 -20.69 7.48
CA PRO A 111 -12.45 -19.93 8.71
C PRO A 111 -13.06 -20.76 9.83
N LEU A 112 -12.44 -21.88 10.17
CA LEU A 112 -12.50 -22.39 11.54
C LEU A 112 -11.53 -21.53 12.34
N PHE A 113 -12.00 -20.34 12.71
CA PHE A 113 -11.43 -19.66 13.85
C PHE A 113 -11.49 -20.62 15.05
N ILE A 114 -10.31 -20.85 15.64
CA ILE A 114 -9.98 -21.49 16.94
C ILE A 114 -9.58 -23.00 16.88
N PRO A 115 -8.36 -23.40 17.33
CA PRO A 115 -7.04 -22.77 17.27
C PRO A 115 -5.94 -23.76 16.80
N VAL A 116 -5.13 -23.42 15.78
CA VAL A 116 -3.96 -24.24 15.40
C VAL A 116 -2.74 -24.01 16.32
N PHE A 117 -2.86 -23.21 17.39
CA PHE A 117 -1.91 -23.24 18.50
C PHE A 117 -2.30 -24.31 19.54
N ASN A 118 -2.23 -25.58 19.15
CA ASN A 118 -2.11 -26.71 20.09
C ASN A 118 -1.45 -27.91 19.42
N LEU A 119 -0.14 -27.80 19.22
CA LEU A 119 0.74 -28.96 19.03
C LEU A 119 1.87 -28.93 20.08
N TYR A 120 1.50 -28.85 21.36
CA TYR A 120 2.16 -29.62 22.42
C TYR A 120 1.29 -29.67 23.69
N LYS A 121 0.25 -30.51 23.69
CA LYS A 121 -0.40 -30.89 24.96
C LYS A 121 -0.91 -32.32 24.91
N ASN A 122 0.02 -33.27 24.96
CA ASN A 122 -0.24 -34.59 25.48
C ASN A 122 0.80 -34.90 26.55
N ASN A 123 0.55 -34.36 27.74
CA ASN A 123 0.48 -35.14 28.96
C ASN A 123 0.14 -34.23 30.13
N VAL A 124 -0.45 -34.84 31.16
CA VAL A 124 -0.72 -34.30 32.49
C VAL A 124 -2.10 -33.64 32.63
N ASN A 125 -3.08 -34.52 32.92
CA ASN A 125 -4.19 -34.24 33.81
C ASN A 125 -3.71 -33.48 35.06
N HIS A 126 -4.51 -32.52 35.53
CA HIS A 126 -4.32 -31.68 36.73
C HIS A 126 -3.56 -30.37 36.52
N LEU A 127 -4.29 -29.28 36.21
CA LEU A 127 -3.91 -27.95 36.73
C LEU A 127 -5.17 -27.18 37.13
N LYS A 128 -5.35 -27.08 38.44
CA LYS A 128 -6.19 -26.06 39.10
C LYS A 128 -5.60 -24.69 38.76
N TYR A 129 -6.46 -23.70 38.60
CA TYR A 129 -6.08 -22.29 38.62
C TYR A 129 -5.16 -22.02 39.81
N SER A 130 -3.94 -21.56 39.54
CA SER A 130 -3.10 -20.87 40.53
C SER A 130 -2.76 -19.50 39.98
N GLU A 131 -3.36 -18.48 40.58
CA GLU A 131 -2.76 -17.15 40.65
C GLU A 131 -1.36 -17.31 41.21
N ASN A 132 -0.34 -17.03 40.39
CA ASN A 132 1.01 -16.58 40.75
C ASN A 132 1.84 -16.57 39.46
N ILE A 133 1.76 -15.47 38.72
CA ILE A 133 2.73 -15.14 37.68
C ILE A 133 4.04 -14.83 38.41
N SER A 134 4.93 -15.81 38.50
CA SER A 134 6.33 -15.55 38.82
C SER A 134 7.01 -14.98 37.58
N ILE A 135 7.07 -13.65 37.51
CA ILE A 135 7.91 -12.92 36.57
C ILE A 135 9.35 -13.33 36.88
N SER A 136 10.02 -13.94 35.90
CA SER A 136 11.47 -14.15 35.92
C SER A 136 12.13 -12.78 36.12
N SER A 137 12.74 -12.56 37.28
CA SER A 137 13.41 -11.31 37.64
C SER A 137 14.77 -11.10 36.97
N ASP A 138 15.19 -11.97 36.06
CA ASP A 138 16.47 -11.88 35.34
C ASP A 138 16.27 -11.77 33.82
N ILE A 139 15.45 -10.82 33.37
CA ILE A 139 15.64 -10.27 32.02
C ILE A 139 16.59 -9.11 32.22
N SER A 140 17.88 -9.32 31.92
CA SER A 140 18.78 -8.19 31.68
C SER A 140 18.10 -7.28 30.67
N ASP A 141 17.78 -6.05 31.07
CA ASP A 141 17.11 -5.06 30.23
C ASP A 141 17.68 -5.14 28.80
N ILE A 142 16.81 -5.49 27.86
CA ILE A 142 17.20 -5.54 26.45
C ILE A 142 17.63 -4.12 26.09
N ASP A 143 18.92 -3.96 25.86
CA ASP A 143 19.50 -2.67 25.55
C ASP A 143 19.09 -2.27 24.13
N LEU A 144 17.99 -1.51 24.05
CA LEU A 144 17.44 -0.98 22.81
C LEU A 144 18.33 0.12 22.20
N SER A 145 19.37 0.59 22.91
CA SER A 145 20.32 1.58 22.36
C SER A 145 21.26 1.00 21.30
N ILE A 146 21.34 -0.34 21.19
CA ILE A 146 22.15 -1.06 20.20
C ILE A 146 21.43 -1.10 18.83
N ILE A 147 20.12 -0.89 18.81
CA ILE A 147 19.36 -0.81 17.56
C ILE A 147 19.55 0.60 17.01
N SER A 148 20.32 0.73 15.93
CA SER A 148 20.36 2.00 15.19
C SER A 148 18.96 2.33 14.70
N GLU A 149 18.46 3.51 15.05
CA GLU A 149 17.19 4.00 14.54
C GLU A 149 17.24 3.96 13.00
N ILE A 150 16.37 3.16 12.39
CA ILE A 150 16.33 3.03 10.93
C ILE A 150 15.90 4.39 10.40
N ASN A 151 16.80 5.05 9.67
CA ASN A 151 16.48 6.29 9.00
C ASN A 151 15.70 5.97 7.72
N TYR A 152 14.42 5.65 7.90
CA TYR A 152 13.49 5.34 6.82
C TYR A 152 13.46 6.46 5.77
N THR A 153 13.63 7.72 6.18
CA THR A 153 13.72 8.86 5.27
C THR A 153 14.93 8.76 4.34
N ALA A 154 16.12 8.45 4.87
CA ALA A 154 17.34 8.31 4.07
C ALA A 154 17.32 7.07 3.17
N LEU A 155 16.74 5.96 3.64
CA LEU A 155 16.57 4.75 2.84
C LEU A 155 15.58 4.96 1.71
N ASN A 156 14.45 5.62 1.97
CA ASN A 156 13.49 5.95 0.94
C ASN A 156 14.15 6.85 -0.11
N THR A 157 14.78 7.96 0.28
CA THR A 157 15.51 8.85 -0.65
C THR A 157 16.60 8.17 -1.49
N SER A 158 17.24 7.11 -0.99
CA SER A 158 18.30 6.42 -1.75
C SER A 158 17.82 5.30 -2.67
N TRP A 159 16.64 4.72 -2.42
CA TRP A 159 16.13 3.56 -3.19
C TRP A 159 14.85 3.88 -3.98
N TYR A 160 14.10 4.89 -3.56
CA TYR A 160 12.81 5.27 -4.10
C TYR A 160 12.50 6.73 -3.77
N GLU A 161 12.71 7.65 -4.73
CA GLU A 161 12.14 9.00 -4.66
C GLU A 161 10.77 8.95 -5.36
N PRO A 162 9.66 8.67 -4.64
CA PRO A 162 8.35 8.70 -5.25
C PRO A 162 8.08 10.11 -5.75
N LYS A 163 7.83 10.22 -7.06
CA LYS A 163 7.30 11.44 -7.65
C LYS A 163 6.01 11.83 -6.96
N ILE A 164 5.75 13.11 -6.89
CA ILE A 164 4.55 13.64 -6.24
C ILE A 164 3.34 13.33 -7.12
N GLU A 165 2.33 12.66 -6.54
CA GLU A 165 1.11 12.23 -7.23
C GLU A 165 -0.10 13.09 -6.85
N MET A 166 -0.09 13.70 -5.66
CA MET A 166 -1.15 14.55 -5.17
C MET A 166 -0.65 15.88 -4.61
N LEU A 167 -1.30 16.97 -5.01
CA LEU A 167 -1.06 18.32 -4.52
C LEU A 167 -2.26 18.83 -3.74
N ILE A 168 -2.05 19.25 -2.49
CA ILE A 168 -3.03 20.00 -1.70
C ILE A 168 -2.65 21.49 -1.75
N ILE A 169 -3.52 22.32 -2.33
CA ILE A 169 -3.29 23.75 -2.50
C ILE A 169 -4.08 24.51 -1.44
N ILE A 170 -3.38 25.28 -0.61
CA ILE A 170 -3.96 26.07 0.50
C ILE A 170 -3.74 27.57 0.28
N PRO A 171 -4.49 28.47 0.94
CA PRO A 171 -4.06 29.86 1.07
C PRO A 171 -2.71 29.98 1.77
N ASN A 172 -2.13 31.17 1.68
CA ASN A 172 -0.92 31.51 2.44
C ASN A 172 -1.24 31.75 3.93
N ASP A 173 -1.73 30.71 4.60
CA ASP A 173 -2.14 30.71 6.00
C ASP A 173 -1.69 29.39 6.66
N GLY A 174 -0.86 29.51 7.70
CA GLY A 174 -0.36 28.35 8.46
C GLY A 174 -1.47 27.53 9.12
N ALA A 175 -2.60 28.15 9.47
CA ALA A 175 -3.72 27.41 10.08
C ALA A 175 -4.41 26.47 9.07
N PHE A 176 -4.43 26.84 7.79
CA PHE A 176 -4.92 25.95 6.71
C PHE A 176 -3.93 24.82 6.45
N TYR A 177 -2.62 25.09 6.53
CA TYR A 177 -1.59 24.06 6.47
C TYR A 177 -1.82 23.02 7.57
N ASP A 178 -1.89 23.45 8.82
CA ASP A 178 -2.08 22.57 9.98
C ASP A 178 -3.37 21.74 9.86
N ALA A 179 -4.45 22.32 9.32
CA ALA A 179 -5.71 21.62 9.08
C ALA A 179 -5.59 20.50 8.02
N CYS A 180 -4.70 20.64 7.04
CA CYS A 180 -4.51 19.68 5.96
C CYS A 180 -3.46 18.59 6.26
N VAL A 181 -2.57 18.79 7.25
CA VAL A 181 -1.52 17.83 7.61
C VAL A 181 -2.08 16.41 7.83
N PRO A 182 -3.16 16.19 8.61
CA PRO A 182 -3.68 14.85 8.85
C PRO A 182 -4.12 14.13 7.56
N LEU A 183 -4.68 14.87 6.59
CA LEU A 183 -5.07 14.30 5.30
C LEU A 183 -3.84 13.93 4.46
N MET A 184 -2.84 14.82 4.42
CA MET A 184 -1.59 14.58 3.70
C MET A 184 -0.88 13.33 4.25
N GLU A 185 -0.75 13.21 5.57
CA GLU A 185 -0.15 12.06 6.24
C GLU A 185 -0.92 10.78 5.91
N TRP A 186 -2.25 10.79 6.08
CA TRP A 186 -3.10 9.64 5.74
C TRP A 186 -3.01 9.20 4.27
N LYS A 187 -2.85 10.13 3.33
CA LYS A 187 -2.65 9.80 1.91
C LYS A 187 -1.26 9.21 1.66
N ASN A 188 -0.23 9.77 2.28
CA ASN A 188 1.13 9.23 2.21
C ASN A 188 1.22 7.83 2.83
N GLU A 189 0.55 7.56 3.96
CA GLU A 189 0.48 6.22 4.58
C GLU A 189 -0.16 5.18 3.65
N LYS A 190 -1.10 5.60 2.81
CA LYS A 190 -1.74 4.75 1.78
C LYS A 190 -0.96 4.66 0.48
N GLY A 191 0.27 5.18 0.45
CA GLY A 191 1.17 5.11 -0.69
C GLY A 191 0.94 6.17 -1.78
N LEU A 192 0.07 7.16 -1.54
CA LEU A 192 -0.13 8.27 -2.49
C LEU A 192 0.75 9.45 -2.07
N LYS A 193 1.84 9.69 -2.81
CA LYS A 193 2.80 10.75 -2.45
C LYS A 193 2.15 12.13 -2.56
N THR A 194 1.88 12.73 -1.40
CA THR A 194 1.08 13.97 -1.27
C THR A 194 1.90 15.07 -0.62
N VAL A 195 1.82 16.29 -1.16
CA VAL A 195 2.43 17.49 -0.57
C VAL A 195 1.43 18.65 -0.49
N ILE A 196 1.65 19.54 0.48
CA ILE A 196 0.87 20.77 0.64
C ILE A 196 1.68 21.95 0.08
N LYS A 197 1.04 22.82 -0.71
CA LYS A 197 1.63 24.05 -1.27
C LYS A 197 0.70 25.24 -1.13
N ASN A 198 1.28 26.42 -0.95
CA ASN A 198 0.52 27.66 -0.91
C ASN A 198 0.16 28.08 -2.33
N ALA A 199 -1.10 28.46 -2.57
CA ALA A 199 -1.56 29.06 -3.82
C ALA A 199 -0.70 30.26 -4.24
N SER A 200 -0.13 30.97 -3.24
CA SER A 200 0.69 32.15 -3.46
C SER A 200 2.16 31.85 -3.85
N SER A 201 2.57 30.58 -4.01
CA SER A 201 4.00 30.20 -4.12
C SER A 201 4.62 30.29 -5.51
N TYR A 202 3.85 30.67 -6.54
CA TYR A 202 4.28 30.69 -7.93
C TYR A 202 4.08 32.06 -8.58
N SER A 203 4.67 32.29 -9.75
CA SER A 203 4.49 33.55 -10.48
C SER A 203 3.15 33.58 -11.21
N GLY A 204 2.50 34.75 -11.24
CA GLY A 204 1.21 34.94 -11.89
C GLY A 204 0.30 35.87 -11.09
N THR A 205 -0.98 35.88 -11.45
CA THR A 205 -2.02 36.62 -10.73
C THR A 205 -3.30 35.79 -10.66
N GLY A 206 -3.94 35.76 -9.49
CA GLY A 206 -5.22 35.11 -9.30
C GLY A 206 -5.19 33.61 -9.65
N ALA A 207 -6.22 33.14 -10.37
CA ALA A 207 -6.34 31.73 -10.77
C ALA A 207 -5.18 31.26 -11.67
N GLY A 208 -4.60 32.13 -12.51
CA GLY A 208 -3.48 31.76 -13.37
C GLY A 208 -2.24 31.33 -12.57
N GLN A 209 -2.06 31.89 -11.37
CA GLN A 209 -0.96 31.54 -10.49
C GLN A 209 -1.08 30.11 -9.94
N VAL A 210 -2.29 29.73 -9.53
CA VAL A 210 -2.61 28.38 -9.06
C VAL A 210 -2.46 27.37 -10.20
N LYS A 211 -2.88 27.74 -11.42
CA LYS A 211 -2.71 26.90 -12.61
C LYS A 211 -1.23 26.66 -12.94
N ASN A 212 -0.39 27.70 -12.89
CA ASN A 212 1.06 27.56 -13.13
C ASN A 212 1.72 26.65 -12.08
N LEU A 213 1.30 26.73 -10.81
CA LEU A 213 1.76 25.82 -9.77
C LEU A 213 1.40 24.36 -10.12
N ILE A 214 0.17 24.10 -10.56
CA ILE A 214 -0.25 22.75 -10.94
C ILE A 214 0.54 22.26 -12.16
N LEU A 215 0.72 23.11 -13.17
CA LEU A 215 1.47 22.79 -14.39
C LEU A 215 2.92 22.39 -14.08
N ASP A 216 3.60 23.11 -13.18
CA ASP A 216 4.98 22.79 -12.78
C ASP A 216 5.10 21.37 -12.19
N TYR A 217 4.15 20.98 -11.33
CA TYR A 217 4.15 19.64 -10.74
C TYR A 217 3.71 18.59 -11.76
N TYR A 218 2.81 18.92 -12.68
CA TYR A 218 2.43 18.02 -13.77
C TYR A 218 3.60 17.71 -14.70
N GLU A 219 4.40 18.72 -15.07
CA GLU A 219 5.53 18.54 -15.99
C GLU A 219 6.74 17.86 -15.35
N ASN A 220 6.98 18.11 -14.05
CA ASN A 220 8.19 17.64 -13.36
C ASN A 220 7.96 16.40 -12.48
N GLU A 221 6.74 16.21 -11.96
CA GLU A 221 6.39 15.10 -11.06
C GLU A 221 5.52 14.05 -11.78
N ASN A 222 4.67 13.32 -11.05
CA ASN A 222 3.70 12.36 -11.60
C ASN A 222 2.29 12.75 -11.14
N LEU A 223 2.00 14.05 -11.21
CA LEU A 223 0.79 14.63 -10.62
C LEU A 223 -0.46 14.06 -11.30
N GLN A 224 -1.36 13.50 -10.51
CA GLN A 224 -2.67 13.02 -10.95
C GLN A 224 -3.82 13.71 -10.22
N TRP A 225 -3.59 14.13 -8.97
CA TRP A 225 -4.64 14.62 -8.07
C TRP A 225 -4.31 16.01 -7.56
N VAL A 226 -5.28 16.92 -7.64
CA VAL A 226 -5.21 18.25 -7.06
C VAL A 226 -6.40 18.46 -6.13
N LEU A 227 -6.12 18.87 -4.91
CA LEU A 227 -7.13 19.26 -3.93
C LEU A 227 -6.95 20.72 -3.55
N ILE A 228 -7.94 21.54 -3.86
CA ILE A 228 -7.96 22.94 -3.48
C ILE A 228 -8.65 23.05 -2.11
N ALA A 229 -7.94 23.52 -1.10
CA ALA A 229 -8.42 23.65 0.27
C ALA A 229 -8.63 25.13 0.61
N GLY A 230 -9.82 25.64 0.25
CA GLY A 230 -10.21 27.03 0.43
C GLY A 230 -11.41 27.39 -0.45
N ASP A 231 -12.23 28.33 0.02
CA ASP A 231 -13.32 28.88 -0.78
C ASP A 231 -12.80 29.77 -1.92
N THR A 232 -13.67 30.09 -2.86
CA THR A 232 -13.45 30.92 -4.06
C THR A 232 -13.00 32.35 -3.74
N ASP A 233 -13.39 32.88 -2.58
CA ASP A 233 -12.94 34.19 -2.08
C ASP A 233 -11.47 34.19 -1.62
N ILE A 234 -10.93 33.01 -1.30
CA ILE A 234 -9.59 32.82 -0.73
C ILE A 234 -8.63 32.26 -1.78
N ILE A 235 -9.04 31.19 -2.45
CA ILE A 235 -8.34 30.60 -3.59
C ILE A 235 -9.20 30.88 -4.84
N PRO A 236 -8.73 31.78 -5.72
CA PRO A 236 -9.51 32.25 -6.86
C PRO A 236 -10.06 31.11 -7.72
N ILE A 237 -11.10 31.42 -8.48
CA ILE A 237 -11.69 30.54 -9.49
C ILE A 237 -11.76 31.28 -10.82
N LYS A 238 -11.71 30.54 -11.93
CA LYS A 238 -11.94 31.12 -13.26
C LYS A 238 -13.41 30.96 -13.59
N SER A 239 -14.01 31.98 -14.18
CA SER A 239 -15.36 31.89 -14.72
C SER A 239 -15.33 31.80 -16.25
N VAL A 240 -16.27 31.04 -16.80
CA VAL A 240 -16.52 30.85 -18.24
C VAL A 240 -17.84 31.50 -18.58
N ASP A 241 -17.88 32.25 -19.68
CA ASP A 241 -19.10 32.88 -20.15
C ASP A 241 -20.00 31.85 -20.85
N ASP A 242 -21.10 31.48 -20.19
CA ASP A 242 -22.16 30.66 -20.75
C ASP A 242 -23.22 31.58 -21.40
N PRO A 243 -23.56 31.40 -22.70
CA PRO A 243 -24.53 32.23 -23.39
C PRO A 243 -25.94 32.30 -22.76
N ASN A 244 -26.31 31.31 -21.94
CA ASN A 244 -27.63 31.20 -21.32
C ASN A 244 -27.63 31.55 -19.83
N LEU A 245 -26.50 31.34 -19.14
CA LEU A 245 -26.40 31.49 -17.68
C LEU A 245 -25.51 32.67 -17.25
N GLY A 246 -24.69 33.19 -18.16
CA GLY A 246 -23.70 34.23 -17.88
C GLY A 246 -22.39 33.63 -17.38
N ASN A 247 -21.65 34.37 -16.56
CA ASN A 247 -20.30 33.99 -16.18
C ASN A 247 -20.29 32.96 -15.04
N GLU A 248 -20.05 31.69 -15.38
CA GLU A 248 -20.14 30.56 -14.46
C GLU A 248 -18.76 30.16 -13.93
N PRO A 249 -18.56 30.08 -12.60
CA PRO A 249 -17.29 29.69 -12.00
C PRO A 249 -17.00 28.20 -12.22
N THR A 250 -15.75 27.87 -12.53
CA THR A 250 -15.33 26.48 -12.77
C THR A 250 -13.92 26.20 -12.26
N ASP A 251 -13.77 25.06 -11.58
CA ASP A 251 -12.47 24.49 -11.24
C ASP A 251 -11.87 23.69 -12.40
N PHE A 252 -12.61 23.48 -13.50
CA PHE A 252 -12.10 22.80 -14.70
C PHE A 252 -10.91 23.54 -15.32
N PHE A 253 -10.81 24.86 -15.11
CA PHE A 253 -9.66 25.67 -15.48
C PHE A 253 -8.32 25.16 -14.91
N TYR A 254 -8.37 24.49 -13.75
CA TYR A 254 -7.20 23.89 -13.09
C TYR A 254 -6.92 22.47 -13.56
N ALA A 255 -7.88 21.82 -14.21
CA ALA A 255 -7.78 20.45 -14.69
C ALA A 255 -7.22 20.40 -16.12
N ASP A 256 -7.63 21.34 -16.97
CA ASP A 256 -7.15 21.53 -18.34
C ASP A 256 -5.89 22.39 -18.32
N LEU A 257 -4.73 21.78 -18.52
CA LEU A 257 -3.42 22.40 -18.37
C LEU A 257 -2.81 22.86 -19.71
N ASN A 258 -3.29 22.35 -20.83
CA ASN A 258 -2.68 22.56 -22.15
C ASN A 258 -3.45 23.56 -23.05
N SER A 259 -4.71 23.87 -22.75
CA SER A 259 -5.52 24.76 -23.58
C SER A 259 -5.23 26.24 -23.34
N ASN A 260 -5.45 27.08 -24.37
CA ASN A 260 -5.35 28.53 -24.25
C ASN A 260 -6.71 29.16 -23.89
N TRP A 261 -6.95 29.37 -22.62
CA TRP A 261 -8.20 29.93 -22.11
C TRP A 261 -8.46 31.41 -22.47
N SER A 262 -7.54 32.07 -23.19
CA SER A 262 -7.81 33.37 -23.82
C SER A 262 -8.52 33.24 -25.17
N ASP A 263 -8.44 32.05 -25.79
CA ASP A 263 -9.12 31.69 -27.02
C ASP A 263 -10.12 30.55 -26.72
N PRO A 264 -11.43 30.86 -26.60
CA PRO A 264 -12.46 29.87 -26.29
C PRO A 264 -12.53 28.71 -27.28
N THR A 265 -12.02 28.88 -28.50
CA THR A 265 -12.02 27.83 -29.53
C THR A 265 -10.91 26.81 -29.37
N SER A 266 -9.97 27.08 -28.45
CA SER A 266 -8.81 26.22 -28.18
C SER A 266 -8.98 25.30 -26.96
N VAL A 267 -10.09 25.42 -26.24
CA VAL A 267 -10.40 24.56 -25.07
C VAL A 267 -10.95 23.23 -25.57
N ASP A 268 -10.19 22.15 -25.37
CA ASP A 268 -10.57 20.81 -25.84
C ASP A 268 -11.43 20.01 -24.84
N TRP A 269 -11.60 20.54 -23.63
CA TRP A 269 -12.39 19.96 -22.53
C TRP A 269 -11.88 18.61 -22.02
N THR A 270 -10.59 18.34 -22.20
CA THR A 270 -9.88 17.22 -21.59
C THR A 270 -9.21 17.66 -20.30
N ALA A 271 -9.31 16.84 -19.25
CA ALA A 271 -8.61 17.09 -17.99
C ALA A 271 -7.31 16.28 -17.95
N GLU A 272 -6.18 16.95 -17.70
CA GLU A 272 -4.89 16.30 -17.46
C GLU A 272 -4.77 15.78 -16.02
N VAL A 273 -5.45 16.43 -15.07
CA VAL A 273 -5.45 16.07 -13.64
C VAL A 273 -6.84 16.08 -13.03
N TYR A 274 -7.05 15.24 -12.02
CA TYR A 274 -8.30 15.23 -11.24
C TYR A 274 -8.28 16.34 -10.20
N VAL A 275 -9.22 17.28 -10.31
CA VAL A 275 -9.34 18.42 -9.39
C VAL A 275 -10.55 18.24 -8.48
N GLY A 276 -10.34 18.42 -7.18
CA GLY A 276 -11.40 18.55 -6.17
C GLY A 276 -11.21 19.80 -5.31
N ARG A 277 -12.27 20.23 -4.63
CA ARG A 277 -12.22 21.38 -3.71
C ARG A 277 -12.87 21.05 -2.36
N LEU A 278 -12.21 21.47 -1.28
CA LEU A 278 -12.78 21.61 0.06
C LEU A 278 -13.05 23.10 0.30
N PRO A 279 -14.27 23.59 0.03
CA PRO A 279 -14.60 25.01 0.18
C PRO A 279 -14.70 25.35 1.67
N ALA A 280 -13.70 26.06 2.18
CA ALA A 280 -13.64 26.49 3.57
C ALA A 280 -13.21 27.96 3.63
N ASP A 281 -13.97 28.75 4.38
CA ASP A 281 -13.62 30.13 4.70
C ASP A 281 -12.64 30.21 5.88
N THR A 282 -12.59 29.16 6.70
CA THR A 282 -11.79 29.09 7.93
C THR A 282 -11.09 27.75 8.08
N SER A 283 -9.94 27.75 8.77
CA SER A 283 -9.18 26.53 9.09
C SER A 283 -9.98 25.52 9.92
N THR A 284 -10.90 25.99 10.77
CA THR A 284 -11.80 25.10 11.55
C THR A 284 -12.74 24.31 10.65
N GLN A 285 -13.42 24.96 9.71
CA GLN A 285 -14.30 24.27 8.75
C GLN A 285 -13.51 23.29 7.88
N LEU A 286 -12.31 23.68 7.45
CA LEU A 286 -11.42 22.80 6.69
C LEU A 286 -11.03 21.56 7.50
N SER A 287 -10.64 21.74 8.77
CA SER A 287 -10.31 20.65 9.68
C SER A 287 -11.49 19.68 9.87
N GLU A 288 -12.72 20.18 9.98
CA GLU A 288 -13.91 19.33 10.06
C GLU A 288 -14.12 18.47 8.79
N MET A 289 -13.93 19.05 7.60
CA MET A 289 -14.05 18.31 6.33
C MET A 289 -12.92 17.28 6.16
N VAL A 290 -11.69 17.64 6.54
CA VAL A 290 -10.53 16.75 6.55
C VAL A 290 -10.77 15.57 7.48
N ASN A 291 -11.21 15.82 8.72
CA ASN A 291 -11.46 14.77 9.71
C ASN A 291 -12.55 13.79 9.25
N LYS A 292 -13.59 14.27 8.56
CA LYS A 292 -14.61 13.39 7.96
C LYS A 292 -14.01 12.51 6.86
N THR A 293 -13.18 13.09 6.00
CA THR A 293 -12.52 12.37 4.89
C THR A 293 -11.52 11.32 5.38
N VAL A 294 -10.78 11.61 6.45
CA VAL A 294 -9.81 10.65 7.03
C VAL A 294 -10.53 9.50 7.73
N LYS A 295 -11.68 9.76 8.35
CA LYS A 295 -12.45 8.76 9.12
C LYS A 295 -13.29 7.82 8.23
N TYR A 296 -13.69 8.26 7.04
CA TYR A 296 -14.48 7.47 6.09
C TYR A 296 -13.63 6.36 5.46
#